data_AF-A0A0F8WTM9-F1
#
_entry.id   AF-A0A0F8WTM9-F1
#
_cell.length_a   1.000
_cell.length_b   1.000
_cell.length_c   1.000
_cell.angle_alpha   90.00
_cell.angle_beta   90.00
_cell.angle_gamma   90.00
#
_symmetry.space_group_name_H-M   'P 1'
#
loop_
_entity.id
_entity.type
_entity.pdbx_description
1 polymer ?
#
loop_
_entity_poly.entity_id
_entity_poly.type
_entity_poly.pdbx_seq_one_letter_code
_entity_poly.pdbx_strand_id
1 'polypeptide(L)'
;MNMRNQRSSLKEKVNATRATLDFADLNLARQLFGEQNNNLKRLAEAIDITIDARGNTLFIQGDSITVRLAQNILKQLYGLIEERYPIYPVDIDYAVRALSRDDRVNLKKIFLDTVYITSKRRTIAPKNQAQKEYIEAIRKFDIVFGIGPAGTGKTYLAMAMAVAELSKGQVSRIILTRPAVEAGEALGFLPGDLAEKID
;
A
#
# COMPACT_ATOMS: atom_id res chain seq x y z
N MET A 1 -48.74 1.53 -36.02
CA MET A 1 -47.59 0.63 -36.28
C MET A 1 -46.33 1.46 -36.11
N ASN A 2 -45.47 1.09 -35.15
CA ASN A 2 -44.57 1.98 -34.42
C ASN A 2 -43.38 2.54 -35.23
N MET A 3 -43.19 3.86 -35.07
CA MET A 3 -41.89 4.56 -35.12
C MET A 3 -40.96 4.03 -34.00
N ARG A 4 -39.64 4.13 -34.24
CA ARG A 4 -38.50 3.92 -33.31
C ARG A 4 -37.92 2.50 -33.28
N ASN A 5 -37.03 2.16 -34.21
CA ASN A 5 -35.77 1.46 -33.89
C ASN A 5 -34.88 1.29 -35.13
N GLN A 6 -34.13 2.33 -35.50
CA GLN A 6 -33.00 2.20 -36.45
C GLN A 6 -31.82 3.11 -36.06
N ARG A 7 -31.62 3.34 -34.75
CA ARG A 7 -30.47 4.09 -34.21
C ARG A 7 -29.70 3.29 -33.15
N SER A 8 -29.32 2.06 -33.46
CA SER A 8 -28.48 1.26 -32.54
C SER A 8 -27.44 0.36 -33.20
N SER A 9 -26.95 0.68 -34.41
CA SER A 9 -25.94 -0.14 -35.11
C SER A 9 -24.57 0.52 -35.29
N LEU A 10 -24.22 1.51 -34.47
CA LEU A 10 -22.90 2.15 -34.47
C LEU A 10 -22.37 2.29 -33.04
N LYS A 11 -22.19 1.15 -32.35
CA LYS A 11 -21.13 1.08 -31.33
C LYS A 11 -19.91 0.53 -32.05
N GLU A 12 -18.92 1.39 -32.22
CA GLU A 12 -17.61 1.07 -32.77
C GLU A 12 -17.13 -0.28 -32.24
N LYS A 13 -16.76 -1.18 -33.16
CA LYS A 13 -15.93 -2.34 -32.81
C LYS A 13 -14.61 -1.77 -32.29
N VAL A 14 -14.51 -1.56 -30.99
CA VAL A 14 -13.24 -1.30 -30.33
C VAL A 14 -12.36 -2.50 -30.67
N ASN A 15 -11.29 -2.27 -31.42
CA ASN A 15 -10.34 -3.31 -31.82
C ASN A 15 -9.71 -3.91 -30.56
N ALA A 16 -10.27 -5.02 -30.09
CA ALA A 16 -9.76 -5.75 -28.95
C ALA A 16 -8.35 -6.26 -29.27
N THR A 17 -7.35 -5.62 -28.67
CA THR A 17 -5.95 -6.00 -28.75
C THR A 17 -5.71 -7.18 -27.84
N ARG A 18 -4.92 -8.14 -28.30
CA ARG A 18 -4.46 -9.28 -27.49
C ARG A 18 -2.95 -9.25 -27.38
N ALA A 19 -2.44 -9.47 -26.17
CA ALA A 19 -1.02 -9.60 -25.91
C ALA A 19 -0.74 -10.80 -25.01
N THR A 20 0.43 -11.40 -25.19
CA THR A 20 0.94 -12.47 -24.36
C THR A 20 2.10 -11.93 -23.53
N LEU A 21 2.21 -12.37 -22.27
CA LEU A 21 3.31 -12.02 -21.38
C LEU A 21 3.79 -13.27 -20.65
N ASP A 22 5.06 -13.62 -20.84
CA ASP A 22 5.69 -14.79 -20.23
C ASP A 22 6.61 -14.38 -19.08
N PHE A 23 6.57 -15.16 -17.99
CA PHE A 23 7.45 -14.98 -16.83
C PHE A 23 8.43 -16.14 -16.71
N ALA A 24 9.71 -15.84 -16.50
CA ALA A 24 10.76 -16.87 -16.50
C ALA A 24 10.62 -17.87 -15.35
N ASP A 25 10.25 -17.41 -14.15
CA ASP A 25 10.13 -18.24 -12.96
C ASP A 25 8.65 -18.48 -12.58
N LEU A 26 8.24 -19.74 -12.57
CA LEU A 26 6.88 -20.15 -12.22
C LEU A 26 6.49 -19.78 -10.78
N ASN A 27 7.42 -19.86 -9.83
CA ASN A 27 7.13 -19.54 -8.42
C ASN A 27 6.94 -18.03 -8.24
N LEU A 28 7.78 -17.20 -8.87
CA LEU A 28 7.62 -15.75 -8.82
C LEU A 28 6.35 -15.30 -9.56
N ALA A 29 6.03 -15.93 -10.71
CA ALA A 29 4.78 -15.71 -11.43
C ALA A 29 3.57 -16.05 -10.56
N ARG A 30 3.59 -17.19 -9.85
CA ARG A 30 2.52 -17.56 -8.90
C ARG A 30 2.33 -16.54 -7.78
N GLN A 31 3.43 -15.99 -7.25
CA GLN A 31 3.35 -14.91 -6.26
C GLN A 31 2.71 -13.64 -6.83
N LEU A 32 3.08 -13.27 -8.06
CA LEU A 32 2.49 -12.13 -8.76
C LEU A 32 0.99 -12.33 -8.98
N PHE A 33 0.57 -13.51 -9.44
CA PHE A 33 -0.83 -13.79 -9.77
C PHE A 33 -1.71 -13.79 -8.52
N GLY A 34 -1.13 -14.15 -7.37
CA GLY A 34 -1.82 -14.27 -6.10
C GLY A 34 -2.66 -15.53 -6.00
N GLU A 35 -3.17 -15.80 -4.80
CA GLU A 35 -4.07 -16.94 -4.58
C GLU A 35 -5.28 -16.86 -5.49
N GLN A 36 -5.58 -17.96 -6.20
CA GLN A 36 -6.69 -18.04 -7.15
C GLN A 36 -6.71 -16.91 -8.20
N ASN A 37 -5.53 -16.41 -8.60
CA ASN A 37 -5.35 -15.30 -9.53
C ASN A 37 -5.97 -13.97 -9.08
N ASN A 38 -6.18 -13.78 -7.76
CA ASN A 38 -6.87 -12.60 -7.25
C ASN A 38 -6.15 -11.27 -7.55
N ASN A 39 -4.81 -11.26 -7.65
CA ASN A 39 -4.11 -10.04 -8.06
C ASN A 39 -4.37 -9.70 -9.53
N LEU A 40 -4.46 -10.73 -10.39
CA LEU A 40 -4.78 -10.54 -11.81
C LEU A 40 -6.21 -10.04 -12.00
N LYS A 41 -7.18 -10.63 -11.27
CA LYS A 41 -8.58 -10.16 -11.28
C LYS A 41 -8.68 -8.71 -10.84
N ARG A 42 -7.98 -8.35 -9.77
CA ARG A 42 -7.95 -6.99 -9.24
C ARG A 42 -7.38 -5.99 -10.24
N LEU A 43 -6.26 -6.34 -10.89
CA LEU A 43 -5.69 -5.53 -11.96
C LEU A 43 -6.69 -5.39 -13.12
N ALA A 44 -7.26 -6.51 -13.56
CA ALA A 44 -8.20 -6.57 -14.67
C ALA A 44 -9.43 -5.68 -14.46
N GLU A 45 -10.02 -5.73 -13.26
CA GLU A 45 -11.16 -4.88 -12.86
C GLU A 45 -10.77 -3.40 -12.80
N ALA A 46 -9.55 -3.07 -12.35
CA ALA A 46 -9.13 -1.68 -12.15
C ALA A 46 -8.89 -0.91 -13.45
N ILE A 47 -8.58 -1.60 -14.56
CA ILE A 47 -8.30 -0.99 -15.88
C ILE A 47 -9.20 -1.52 -17.00
N ASP A 48 -10.29 -2.22 -16.65
CA ASP A 48 -11.31 -2.75 -17.56
C ASP A 48 -10.76 -3.63 -18.69
N ILE A 49 -10.02 -4.68 -18.33
CA ILE A 49 -9.44 -5.66 -19.26
C ILE A 49 -9.75 -7.10 -18.85
N THR A 50 -9.46 -8.06 -19.71
CA THR A 50 -9.48 -9.49 -19.39
C THR A 50 -8.04 -10.02 -19.29
N ILE A 51 -7.74 -10.77 -18.23
CA ILE A 51 -6.45 -11.43 -18.03
C ILE A 51 -6.68 -12.90 -17.68
N ASP A 52 -6.15 -13.80 -18.51
CA ASP A 52 -6.15 -15.24 -18.28
C ASP A 52 -4.73 -15.76 -18.06
N ALA A 53 -4.57 -16.68 -17.11
CA ALA A 53 -3.28 -17.29 -16.80
C ALA A 53 -3.24 -18.77 -17.20
N ARG A 54 -2.15 -19.20 -17.84
CA ARG A 54 -1.84 -20.62 -18.06
C ARG A 54 -0.37 -20.87 -17.74
N GLY A 55 -0.09 -21.61 -16.67
CA GLY A 55 1.28 -21.81 -16.19
C GLY A 55 1.93 -20.50 -15.76
N ASN A 56 3.00 -20.10 -16.44
CA ASN A 56 3.72 -18.83 -16.27
C ASN A 56 3.41 -17.80 -17.37
N THR A 57 2.44 -18.08 -18.24
CA THR A 57 2.03 -17.21 -19.34
C THR A 57 0.70 -16.53 -19.03
N LEU A 58 0.63 -15.22 -19.28
CA LEU A 58 -0.59 -14.42 -19.23
C LEU A 58 -1.07 -14.04 -20.63
N PHE A 59 -2.37 -14.14 -20.84
CA PHE A 59 -3.08 -13.66 -22.01
C PHE A 59 -3.90 -12.43 -21.59
N ILE A 60 -3.60 -11.28 -22.20
CA ILE A 60 -4.18 -10.00 -21.84
C ILE A 60 -4.99 -9.49 -23.03
N GLN A 61 -6.26 -9.14 -22.79
CA GLN A 61 -7.17 -8.65 -23.83
C GLN A 61 -7.87 -7.36 -23.38
N GLY A 62 -7.86 -6.34 -24.24
CA GLY A 62 -8.42 -5.01 -23.97
C GLY A 62 -8.18 -4.05 -25.13
N ASP A 63 -8.28 -2.75 -24.91
CA ASP A 63 -7.77 -1.76 -25.88
C ASP A 63 -6.23 -1.70 -25.86
N SER A 64 -5.63 -1.10 -26.90
CA SER A 64 -4.17 -1.08 -27.03
C SER A 64 -3.44 -0.33 -25.91
N ILE A 65 -4.08 0.67 -25.30
CA ILE A 65 -3.49 1.51 -24.25
C ILE A 65 -3.53 0.75 -22.92
N THR A 66 -4.68 0.18 -22.57
CA THR A 66 -4.85 -0.60 -21.33
C THR A 66 -4.05 -1.89 -21.36
N VAL A 67 -3.95 -2.58 -22.50
CA VAL A 67 -3.08 -3.77 -22.65
C VAL A 67 -1.61 -3.40 -22.42
N ARG A 68 -1.13 -2.29 -22.98
CA ARG A 68 0.25 -1.82 -22.78
C ARG A 68 0.50 -1.44 -21.32
N LEU A 69 -0.44 -0.74 -20.70
CA LEU A 69 -0.40 -0.36 -19.29
C LEU A 69 -0.34 -1.61 -18.38
N ALA A 70 -1.20 -2.61 -18.64
CA ALA A 70 -1.21 -3.87 -17.91
C ALA A 70 0.13 -4.60 -18.00
N GLN A 71 0.70 -4.71 -19.22
CA GLN A 71 2.02 -5.29 -19.41
C GLN A 71 3.11 -4.54 -18.63
N ASN A 72 3.07 -3.21 -18.61
CA ASN A 72 4.01 -2.40 -17.85
C ASN A 72 3.89 -2.65 -16.33
N ILE A 73 2.67 -2.58 -15.79
CA ILE A 73 2.38 -2.85 -14.38
C ILE A 73 2.88 -4.24 -13.98
N LEU A 74 2.50 -5.28 -14.73
CA LEU A 74 2.86 -6.66 -14.45
C LEU A 74 4.38 -6.89 -14.50
N LYS A 75 5.08 -6.32 -15.48
CA LYS A 75 6.55 -6.38 -15.56
C LYS A 75 7.23 -5.70 -14.38
N GLN A 76 6.77 -4.52 -13.99
CA GLN A 76 7.37 -3.80 -12.86
C GLN A 76 7.10 -4.48 -11.51
N LEU A 77 5.90 -5.01 -11.30
CA LEU A 77 5.55 -5.80 -10.11
C LEU A 77 6.33 -7.12 -10.06
N TYR A 78 6.50 -7.81 -11.19
CA TYR A 78 7.36 -8.98 -11.27
C TYR A 78 8.80 -8.65 -10.86
N GLY A 79 9.34 -7.53 -11.37
CA GLY A 79 10.66 -7.05 -11.00
C GLY A 79 10.80 -6.73 -9.51
N LEU A 80 9.74 -6.32 -8.81
CA LEU A 80 9.77 -6.16 -7.35
C LEU A 80 9.88 -7.51 -6.63
N ILE A 81 9.15 -8.52 -7.10
CA ILE A 81 9.20 -9.88 -6.54
C ILE A 81 10.58 -10.50 -6.74
N GLU A 82 11.24 -10.26 -7.88
CA GLU A 82 12.63 -10.66 -8.12
C GLU A 82 13.59 -10.08 -7.08
N GLU A 83 13.36 -8.85 -6.62
CA GLU A 83 14.10 -8.20 -5.52
C GLU A 83 13.63 -8.64 -4.12
N ARG A 84 12.86 -9.73 -4.04
CA ARG A 84 12.27 -10.29 -2.81
C ARG A 84 11.27 -9.35 -2.10
N TYR A 85 10.71 -8.37 -2.80
CA TYR A 85 9.63 -7.56 -2.24
C TYR A 85 8.30 -8.34 -2.24
N PRO A 86 7.63 -8.48 -1.08
CA PRO A 86 6.36 -9.19 -1.04
C PRO A 86 5.23 -8.31 -1.61
N ILE A 87 4.59 -8.77 -2.68
CA ILE A 87 3.44 -8.06 -3.27
C ILE A 87 2.14 -8.40 -2.54
N TYR A 88 1.41 -7.35 -2.16
CA TYR A 88 0.08 -7.44 -1.57
C TYR A 88 -0.97 -6.83 -2.50
N PRO A 89 -2.26 -7.15 -2.31
CA PRO A 89 -3.32 -6.60 -3.15
C PRO A 89 -3.25 -5.07 -3.26
N VAL A 90 -3.02 -4.37 -2.14
CA VAL A 90 -2.92 -2.89 -2.08
C VAL A 90 -1.84 -2.32 -3.01
N ASP A 91 -0.75 -3.07 -3.22
CA ASP A 91 0.34 -2.67 -4.09
C ASP A 91 -0.09 -2.71 -5.56
N ILE A 92 -1.02 -3.61 -5.92
CA ILE A 92 -1.66 -3.63 -7.25
C ILE A 92 -2.42 -2.34 -7.50
N ASP A 93 -3.28 -1.91 -6.56
CA ASP A 93 -4.06 -0.66 -6.72
C ASP A 93 -3.14 0.56 -6.81
N TYR A 94 -2.06 0.55 -6.02
CA TYR A 94 -1.08 1.63 -6.05
C TYR A 94 -0.36 1.66 -7.40
N ALA A 95 0.12 0.52 -7.88
CA ALA A 95 0.78 0.38 -9.16
C ALA A 95 -0.11 0.86 -10.31
N VAL A 96 -1.39 0.44 -10.32
CA VAL A 96 -2.39 0.94 -11.28
C VAL A 96 -2.50 2.46 -11.20
N ARG A 97 -2.78 3.03 -10.02
CA ARG A 97 -2.95 4.48 -9.89
C ARG A 97 -1.71 5.29 -10.29
N ALA A 98 -0.52 4.78 -9.97
CA ALA A 98 0.74 5.45 -10.29
C ALA A 98 1.00 5.43 -11.81
N LEU A 99 0.92 4.25 -12.43
CA LEU A 99 1.24 4.06 -13.85
C LEU A 99 0.13 4.52 -14.80
N SER A 100 -1.12 4.57 -14.36
CA SER A 100 -2.21 5.21 -15.12
C SER A 100 -2.05 6.74 -15.20
N ARG A 101 -1.36 7.36 -14.23
CA ARG A 101 -1.09 8.80 -14.23
C ARG A 101 0.17 9.15 -15.02
N ASP A 102 1.21 8.34 -14.87
CA ASP A 102 2.50 8.49 -15.56
C ASP A 102 3.11 7.10 -15.78
N ASP A 103 3.12 6.66 -17.04
CA ASP A 103 3.59 5.34 -17.45
C ASP A 103 5.12 5.16 -17.33
N ARG A 104 5.85 6.26 -17.06
CA ARG A 104 7.32 6.28 -16.88
C ARG A 104 7.74 6.09 -15.43
N VAL A 105 6.79 6.08 -14.49
CA VAL A 105 7.07 5.86 -13.07
C VAL A 105 7.79 4.52 -12.88
N ASN A 106 8.83 4.54 -12.04
CA ASN A 106 9.56 3.34 -11.66
C ASN A 106 9.09 2.85 -10.28
N LEU A 107 8.34 1.75 -10.26
CA LEU A 107 7.82 1.16 -9.03
C LEU A 107 8.92 0.67 -8.10
N LYS A 108 10.07 0.17 -8.61
CA LYS A 108 11.21 -0.22 -7.74
C LYS A 108 11.66 0.94 -6.87
N LYS A 109 11.87 2.13 -7.44
CA LYS A 109 12.25 3.32 -6.66
C LYS A 109 11.20 3.65 -5.61
N ILE A 110 9.92 3.58 -5.94
CA ILE A 110 8.86 3.88 -4.99
C ILE A 110 8.80 2.83 -3.88
N PHE A 111 8.68 1.55 -4.21
CA PHE A 111 8.43 0.50 -3.22
C PHE A 111 9.67 0.11 -2.41
N LEU A 112 10.88 0.28 -2.98
CA LEU A 112 12.13 -0.03 -2.29
C LEU A 112 12.70 1.17 -1.51
N ASP A 113 12.53 2.41 -1.99
CA ASP A 113 12.97 3.60 -1.22
C ASP A 113 11.92 4.02 -0.15
N THR A 114 10.66 3.60 -0.30
CA THR A 114 9.58 3.92 0.66
C THR A 114 9.43 2.80 1.67
N VAL A 115 9.99 3.04 2.85
CA VAL A 115 9.96 2.09 3.94
C VAL A 115 8.59 2.08 4.69
N TYR A 116 8.03 0.88 4.93
CA TYR A 116 7.67 0.27 6.25
C TYR A 116 6.46 -0.68 6.16
N ILE A 117 6.74 -1.98 6.30
CA ILE A 117 5.75 -3.06 6.46
C ILE A 117 5.42 -3.20 7.95
N THR A 118 4.13 -3.20 8.31
CA THR A 118 3.67 -3.64 9.64
C THR A 118 3.23 -5.09 9.63
N SER A 119 3.10 -5.68 10.83
CA SER A 119 2.65 -7.05 11.10
C SER A 119 1.32 -7.46 10.45
N LYS A 120 0.55 -6.53 9.85
CA LYS A 120 -0.70 -6.80 9.11
C LYS A 120 -0.64 -6.52 7.60
N ARG A 121 0.56 -6.44 6.99
CA ARG A 121 0.73 -6.25 5.52
C ARG A 121 0.03 -4.99 4.97
N ARG A 122 -0.08 -3.93 5.78
CA ARG A 122 -0.63 -2.63 5.37
C ARG A 122 0.52 -1.64 5.18
N THR A 123 0.56 -1.00 4.01
CA THR A 123 1.52 0.05 3.66
C THR A 123 1.25 1.29 4.49
N ILE A 124 2.27 1.77 5.23
CA ILE A 124 2.20 3.00 6.00
C ILE A 124 3.04 4.05 5.29
N ALA A 125 2.37 5.08 4.80
CA ALA A 125 3.01 6.24 4.18
C ALA A 125 2.64 7.51 4.95
N PRO A 126 3.54 8.52 4.99
CA PRO A 126 3.20 9.83 5.52
C PRO A 126 2.05 10.44 4.71
N LYS A 127 1.06 11.01 5.41
CA LYS A 127 -0.11 11.66 4.81
C LYS A 127 0.06 13.17 4.65
N ASN A 128 1.08 13.74 5.28
CA ASN A 128 1.40 15.17 5.21
C ASN A 128 2.90 15.41 5.42
N GLN A 129 3.32 16.66 5.23
CA GLN A 129 4.71 17.09 5.30
C GLN A 129 5.35 16.86 6.69
N ALA A 130 4.64 17.18 7.78
CA ALA A 130 5.15 16.98 9.14
C ALA A 130 5.41 15.49 9.46
N GLN A 131 4.58 14.58 8.96
CA GLN A 131 4.81 13.13 9.10
C GLN A 131 6.01 12.67 8.28
N LYS A 132 6.23 13.25 7.11
CA LYS A 132 7.41 12.96 6.27
C LYS A 132 8.68 13.40 6.99
N GLU A 133 8.72 14.63 7.51
CA GLU A 133 9.84 15.16 8.29
C GLU A 133 10.13 14.31 9.52
N TYR A 134 9.08 13.85 10.22
CA TYR A 134 9.24 12.95 11.36
C TYR A 134 9.88 11.61 10.97
N ILE A 135 9.47 11.00 9.86
CA ILE A 135 10.07 9.77 9.32
C ILE A 135 11.54 10.00 8.93
N GLU A 136 11.84 11.10 8.24
CA GLU A 136 13.19 11.44 7.83
C GLU A 136 14.10 11.71 9.05
N ALA A 137 13.57 12.36 10.08
CA ALA A 137 14.29 12.56 11.34
C ALA A 137 14.65 11.22 12.00
N ILE A 138 13.71 10.26 12.06
CA ILE A 138 13.97 8.92 12.64
C ILE A 138 15.09 8.18 11.88
N ARG A 139 15.24 8.39 10.57
CA ARG A 139 16.31 7.76 9.79
C ARG A 139 17.68 8.42 9.99
N LYS A 140 17.69 9.71 10.34
CA LYS A 140 18.90 10.54 10.35
C LYS A 140 19.54 10.69 11.73
N PHE A 141 18.73 10.68 12.78
CA PHE A 141 19.16 10.99 14.14
C PHE A 141 18.93 9.81 15.08
N ASP A 142 19.86 9.62 16.03
CA ASP A 142 19.77 8.55 17.03
C ASP A 142 18.59 8.73 18.00
N ILE A 143 18.21 9.98 18.28
CA ILE A 143 17.12 10.35 19.19
C ILE A 143 16.22 11.37 18.51
N VAL A 144 14.91 11.08 18.49
CA VAL A 144 13.88 11.96 17.88
C VAL A 144 12.71 12.14 18.84
N PHE A 145 12.34 13.40 19.07
CA PHE A 145 11.15 13.77 19.83
C PHE A 145 10.00 14.11 18.89
N GLY A 146 8.97 13.26 18.86
CA GLY A 146 7.74 13.54 18.14
C GLY A 146 6.83 14.46 18.95
N ILE A 147 6.78 15.75 18.62
CA ILE A 147 5.88 16.73 19.25
C ILE A 147 4.73 17.05 18.30
N GLY A 148 3.51 17.15 18.82
CA GLY A 148 2.36 17.61 18.05
C GLY A 148 1.01 17.13 18.59
N PRO A 149 -0.10 17.57 17.99
CA PRO A 149 -1.45 17.27 18.47
C PRO A 149 -1.72 15.78 18.62
N ALA A 150 -2.63 15.40 19.53
CA ALA A 150 -3.07 14.01 19.65
C ALA A 150 -3.66 13.51 18.31
N GLY A 151 -3.53 12.22 18.02
CA GLY A 151 -4.09 11.62 16.80
C GLY A 151 -3.30 11.84 15.49
N THR A 152 -2.18 12.57 15.50
CA THR A 152 -1.39 12.84 14.28
C THR A 152 -0.47 11.71 13.83
N GLY A 153 -0.56 10.53 14.45
CA GLY A 153 0.17 9.33 14.02
C GLY A 153 1.61 9.20 14.51
N LYS A 154 2.07 10.03 15.46
CA LYS A 154 3.46 10.00 15.99
C LYS A 154 3.90 8.62 16.48
N THR A 155 3.11 7.99 17.35
CA THR A 155 3.39 6.63 17.86
C THR A 155 3.26 5.58 16.75
N TYR A 156 2.24 5.71 15.90
CA TYR A 156 1.97 4.76 14.83
C TYR A 156 3.11 4.71 13.81
N LEU A 157 3.59 5.87 13.37
CA LEU A 157 4.70 5.98 12.42
C LEU A 157 6.01 5.51 13.06
N ALA A 158 6.33 5.90 14.30
CA ALA A 158 7.52 5.39 14.99
C ALA A 158 7.51 3.87 15.15
N MET A 159 6.36 3.28 15.51
CA MET A 159 6.22 1.82 15.57
C MET A 159 6.37 1.17 14.20
N ALA A 160 5.81 1.77 13.16
CA ALA A 160 5.99 1.28 11.79
C ALA A 160 7.48 1.23 11.42
N MET A 161 8.20 2.33 11.70
CA MET A 161 9.65 2.45 11.51
C MET A 161 10.40 1.34 12.25
N ALA A 162 10.15 1.18 13.55
CA ALA A 162 10.82 0.17 14.36
C ALA A 162 10.57 -1.26 13.86
N VAL A 163 9.32 -1.57 13.49
CA VAL A 163 8.93 -2.92 13.04
C VAL A 163 9.60 -3.30 11.73
N ALA A 164 9.71 -2.42 10.72
CA ALA A 164 10.42 -2.86 9.51
C ALA A 164 11.94 -2.85 9.65
N GLU A 165 12.54 -2.04 10.53
CA GLU A 165 13.97 -2.21 10.83
C GLU A 165 14.25 -3.56 11.50
N LEU A 166 13.36 -3.99 12.40
CA LEU A 166 13.42 -5.33 12.99
C LEU A 166 13.23 -6.41 11.92
N SER A 167 12.26 -6.25 11.02
CA SER A 167 12.00 -7.20 9.94
C SER A 167 13.14 -7.29 8.92
N LYS A 168 13.91 -6.21 8.72
CA LYS A 168 15.11 -6.18 7.87
C LYS A 168 16.35 -6.74 8.59
N GLY A 169 16.26 -7.06 9.88
CA GLY A 169 17.39 -7.50 10.69
C GLY A 169 18.39 -6.41 11.04
N GLN A 170 18.03 -5.12 10.86
CA GLN A 170 18.91 -3.99 11.20
C GLN A 170 18.91 -3.69 12.70
N VAL A 171 17.87 -4.13 13.41
CA VAL A 171 17.80 -4.13 14.88
C VAL A 171 17.41 -5.53 15.38
N SER A 172 17.89 -5.91 16.56
CA SER A 172 17.63 -7.24 17.15
C SER A 172 16.42 -7.27 18.08
N ARG A 173 15.97 -6.11 18.60
CA ARG A 173 14.88 -6.00 19.56
C ARG A 173 14.23 -4.61 19.49
N ILE A 174 12.91 -4.57 19.74
CA ILE A 174 12.14 -3.34 19.99
C ILE A 174 11.78 -3.30 21.47
N ILE A 175 11.98 -2.16 22.12
CA ILE A 175 11.55 -1.92 23.51
C ILE A 175 10.45 -0.87 23.48
N LEU A 176 9.25 -1.23 23.96
CA LEU A 176 8.13 -0.31 24.10
C LEU A 176 7.97 0.04 25.57
N THR A 177 8.04 1.32 25.88
CA THR A 177 7.79 1.83 27.22
C THR A 177 6.53 2.70 27.20
N ARG A 178 5.75 2.60 28.28
CA ARG A 178 4.70 3.56 28.58
C ARG A 178 5.07 4.23 29.90
N PRO A 179 4.80 5.54 30.08
CA PRO A 179 4.90 6.13 31.40
C PRO A 179 3.93 5.40 32.35
N ALA A 180 4.42 5.01 33.52
CA ALA A 180 3.54 4.52 34.57
C ALA A 180 2.79 5.73 35.15
N VAL A 181 1.45 5.71 35.09
CA VAL A 181 0.60 6.66 35.80
C VAL A 181 -0.37 5.82 36.62
N GLU A 182 -0.20 5.88 37.93
CA GLU A 182 -1.08 5.27 38.92
C GLU A 182 -2.38 6.08 38.97
N ALA A 183 -3.51 5.43 38.67
CA ALA A 183 -4.82 6.03 38.78
C ALA A 183 -5.41 5.67 40.16
N GLY A 184 -5.19 6.53 41.16
CA GLY A 184 -5.83 6.57 42.49
C GLY A 184 -5.06 5.79 43.58
N GLU A 185 -4.75 6.34 44.76
CA GLU A 185 -5.47 7.34 45.57
C GLU A 185 -4.71 8.68 45.73
N ALA A 186 -5.45 9.78 45.91
CA ALA A 186 -5.00 11.15 46.25
C ALA A 186 -4.61 12.13 45.12
N LEU A 187 -5.43 12.26 44.06
CA LEU A 187 -5.45 13.51 43.29
C LEU A 187 -6.91 13.94 43.03
N GLY A 188 -7.47 14.72 43.97
CA GLY A 188 -8.86 15.16 43.87
C GLY A 188 -9.38 16.08 44.96
N PHE A 189 -8.52 16.78 45.74
CA PHE A 189 -8.99 17.88 46.59
C PHE A 189 -8.29 19.18 46.24
N LEU A 190 -9.11 20.19 45.91
CA LEU A 190 -8.75 21.59 45.96
C LEU A 190 -8.37 21.97 47.40
N PRO A 191 -7.46 22.94 47.63
CA PRO A 191 -7.13 23.39 48.97
C PRO A 191 -8.36 23.99 49.67
N GLY A 192 -8.72 23.44 50.84
CA GLY A 192 -9.82 23.86 51.71
C GLY A 192 -9.91 22.90 52.91
N ASP A 193 -10.06 23.44 54.13
CA ASP A 193 -10.05 22.66 55.37
C ASP A 193 -11.34 21.85 55.55
N LEU A 194 -11.25 20.71 56.25
CA LEU A 194 -12.29 19.71 56.47
C LEU A 194 -13.58 20.30 57.10
N ALA A 195 -13.48 21.47 57.72
CA ALA A 195 -14.57 22.17 58.38
C ALA A 195 -15.66 22.70 57.43
N GLU A 196 -15.40 22.89 56.13
CA GLU A 196 -16.42 23.37 55.17
C GLU A 196 -17.34 22.27 54.62
N LYS A 197 -17.16 21.01 55.04
CA LYS A 197 -17.96 19.86 54.58
C LYS A 197 -18.90 19.27 55.64
N ILE A 198 -19.09 19.96 56.76
CA ILE A 198 -20.04 19.58 57.80
C ILE A 198 -20.95 20.78 58.08
N ASP A 199 -21.95 20.95 57.23
CA ASP A 199 -23.32 21.43 57.53
C ASP A 199 -24.24 21.00 56.36
#